data_AF-G2WVM3-F1
#
_entry.id   AF-G2WVM3-F1
#
_cell.length_a   1.000
_cell.length_b   1.000
_cell.length_c   1.000
_cell.angle_alpha   90.00
_cell.angle_beta   90.00
_cell.angle_gamma   90.00
#
_symmetry.space_group_name_H-M   'P 1'
#
loop_
_entity.id
_entity.type
_entity.pdbx_description
1 polymer ?
#
loop_
_entity_poly.entity_id
_entity_poly.type
_entity_poly.pdbx_seq_one_letter_code
_entity_poly.pdbx_strand_id
1 'polypeptide(L)'
;MPHIFGDSTTWTSVLFKDAILNLVARLSSRVFLGEDLCRNEDWLRIAKSYAVDALTATYLMRMAPSLLRPIAYWLILQCRRSRQAVQSARKLIDPEVKKRKMLVDDALQSGAKPNLCERPEFVQKLRDEVIEVLGDEGWAKTSFYKLKLMDSVFKESQPFTPLVSNITLSDGRFLPKGVRIIVLTDFRTAEKYPNLDEFDATRFVPMRQGQGSENASQLASTSSEHTLFGHGRHACPGQFFAVNEMKIILAQFLLEYDLRAEEGLTKLQPQAFETSIGVNPAVAIEIRRRNKSADVRIEKRE
;
A
#
# COMPACT_ATOMS: atom_id res chain seq x y z
N MET A 1 13.87 12.94 3.97
CA MET A 1 13.63 13.06 5.41
C MET A 1 13.95 14.47 5.90
N PRO A 2 15.19 15.00 5.81
CA PRO A 2 15.53 16.37 6.25
C PRO A 2 14.64 17.48 5.72
N HIS A 3 14.31 17.44 4.42
CA HIS A 3 13.42 18.43 3.79
C HIS A 3 11.99 18.46 4.39
N ILE A 4 11.53 17.38 5.02
CA ILE A 4 10.16 17.28 5.55
C ILE A 4 10.16 17.49 7.07
N PHE A 5 11.13 16.93 7.78
CA PHE A 5 11.18 16.91 9.24
C PHE A 5 12.22 17.86 9.84
N GLY A 6 12.98 18.56 9.01
CA GLY A 6 14.06 19.46 9.42
C GLY A 6 15.32 18.72 9.86
N ASP A 7 16.38 19.50 10.08
CA ASP A 7 17.66 19.03 10.63
C ASP A 7 17.91 19.56 12.04
N SER A 8 16.92 20.19 12.67
CA SER A 8 17.09 20.81 13.98
C SER A 8 17.30 19.77 15.07
N THR A 9 18.26 20.04 15.95
CA THR A 9 18.46 19.30 17.21
C THR A 9 17.51 19.76 18.32
N THR A 10 16.77 20.86 18.10
CA THR A 10 15.71 21.32 18.99
C THR A 10 14.38 20.68 18.62
N TRP A 11 13.49 20.52 19.61
CA TRP A 11 12.12 20.05 19.37
C TRP A 11 11.38 21.01 18.45
N THR A 12 10.70 20.44 17.47
CA THR A 12 9.85 21.17 16.52
C THR A 12 8.52 20.44 16.38
N SER A 13 7.42 21.20 16.37
CA SER A 13 6.08 20.62 16.19
C SER A 13 5.80 20.43 14.70
N VAL A 14 5.33 19.24 14.32
CA VAL A 14 4.99 18.87 12.94
C VAL A 14 3.63 18.21 12.87
N LEU A 15 2.84 18.59 11.85
CA LEU A 15 1.57 17.91 11.54
C LEU A 15 1.87 16.53 10.97
N PHE A 16 1.77 15.50 11.82
CA PHE A 16 2.26 14.16 11.51
C PHE A 16 1.64 13.59 10.23
N LYS A 17 0.32 13.75 10.07
CA LYS A 17 -0.41 13.21 8.91
C LYS A 17 0.08 13.82 7.59
N ASP A 18 0.20 15.15 7.51
CA ASP A 18 0.65 15.79 6.25
C ASP A 18 2.11 15.46 5.97
N ALA A 19 2.97 15.48 6.99
CA ALA A 19 4.38 15.15 6.84
C ALA A 19 4.60 13.71 6.34
N ILE A 20 3.89 12.74 6.90
CA ILE A 20 3.96 11.33 6.45
C ILE A 20 3.37 11.18 5.05
N LEU A 21 2.23 11.81 4.74
CA LEU A 21 1.65 11.74 3.40
C LEU A 21 2.58 12.35 2.35
N ASN A 22 3.28 13.44 2.66
CA ASN A 22 4.32 14.00 1.80
C ASN A 22 5.46 13.00 1.58
N LEU A 23 5.94 12.35 2.64
CA LEU A 23 7.04 11.39 2.52
C LEU A 23 6.65 10.19 1.66
N VAL A 24 5.49 9.59 1.94
CA VAL A 24 4.95 8.43 1.19
C VAL A 24 4.70 8.81 -0.26
N ALA A 25 4.04 9.95 -0.52
CA ALA A 25 3.79 10.40 -1.89
C ALA A 25 5.11 10.56 -2.67
N ARG A 26 6.16 11.11 -2.06
CA ARG A 26 7.48 11.26 -2.71
C ARG A 26 8.17 9.92 -2.95
N LEU A 27 8.21 9.03 -1.95
CA LEU A 27 8.85 7.72 -2.06
C LEU A 27 8.16 6.86 -3.11
N SER A 28 6.83 6.74 -3.04
CA SER A 28 6.03 6.05 -4.04
C SER A 28 6.24 6.64 -5.45
N SER A 29 6.20 7.96 -5.59
CA SER A 29 6.41 8.62 -6.89
C SER A 29 7.82 8.43 -7.42
N ARG A 30 8.84 8.37 -6.56
CA ARG A 30 10.23 8.10 -6.97
C ARG A 30 10.36 6.73 -7.61
N VAL A 31 9.69 5.73 -7.04
CA VAL A 31 9.70 4.35 -7.54
C VAL A 31 8.90 4.24 -8.84
N PHE A 32 7.67 4.77 -8.87
CA PHE A 32 6.78 4.56 -10.02
C PHE A 32 7.03 5.53 -11.18
N LEU A 33 7.42 6.77 -10.91
CA LEU A 33 7.44 7.87 -11.88
C LEU A 33 8.82 8.52 -12.04
N GLY A 34 9.81 8.12 -11.26
CA GLY A 34 11.19 8.59 -11.39
C GLY A 34 11.49 9.89 -10.62
N GLU A 35 12.63 10.50 -10.94
CA GLU A 35 13.17 11.67 -10.20
C GLU A 35 12.38 12.95 -10.35
N ASP A 36 11.85 13.16 -11.55
CA ASP A 36 11.29 14.46 -11.92
C ASP A 36 9.94 14.66 -11.24
N LEU A 37 9.09 13.64 -11.31
CA LEU A 37 7.74 13.71 -10.74
C LEU A 37 7.73 13.53 -9.22
N CYS A 38 8.72 12.87 -8.62
CA CYS A 38 8.74 12.71 -7.15
C CYS A 38 9.03 14.00 -6.37
N ARG A 39 9.50 15.05 -7.05
CA ARG A 39 9.73 16.38 -6.47
C ARG A 39 8.76 17.43 -7.03
N ASN A 40 7.86 17.04 -7.92
CA ASN A 40 6.89 17.93 -8.53
C ASN A 40 5.72 18.17 -7.57
N GLU A 41 5.62 19.38 -7.03
CA GLU A 41 4.60 19.73 -6.02
C GLU A 41 3.15 19.60 -6.52
N ASP A 42 2.91 19.82 -7.81
CA ASP A 42 1.58 19.61 -8.40
C ASP A 42 1.19 18.14 -8.41
N TRP A 43 2.13 17.27 -8.77
CA TRP A 43 1.93 15.83 -8.71
C TRP A 43 1.73 15.35 -7.27
N LEU A 44 2.59 15.78 -6.34
CA LEU A 44 2.49 15.38 -4.93
C LEU A 44 1.16 15.82 -4.32
N ARG A 45 0.68 17.02 -4.64
CA ARG A 45 -0.64 17.51 -4.23
C ARG A 45 -1.75 16.61 -4.75
N ILE A 46 -1.73 16.24 -6.04
CA ILE A 46 -2.71 15.34 -6.64
C ILE A 46 -2.66 13.95 -5.96
N ALA A 47 -1.47 13.38 -5.78
CA ALA A 47 -1.26 12.08 -5.17
C ALA A 47 -1.81 12.02 -3.73
N LYS A 48 -1.67 13.11 -2.96
CA LYS A 48 -2.23 13.21 -1.60
C LYS A 48 -3.74 13.41 -1.58
N SER A 49 -4.28 14.31 -2.41
CA SER A 49 -5.68 14.75 -2.27
C SER A 49 -6.68 13.89 -3.05
N TYR A 50 -6.25 13.26 -4.14
CA TYR A 50 -7.15 12.55 -5.05
C TYR A 50 -7.93 11.43 -4.36
N ALA A 51 -7.27 10.64 -3.49
CA ALA A 51 -7.92 9.54 -2.78
C ALA A 51 -9.08 10.02 -1.90
N VAL A 52 -8.86 11.10 -1.15
CA VAL A 52 -9.91 11.71 -0.30
C VAL A 52 -11.03 12.25 -1.17
N ASP A 53 -10.70 13.05 -2.19
CA ASP A 53 -11.69 13.65 -3.10
C ASP A 53 -12.54 12.57 -3.80
N ALA A 54 -11.91 11.48 -4.25
CA ALA A 54 -12.60 10.38 -4.93
C ALA A 54 -13.52 9.57 -4.00
N LEU A 55 -13.09 9.29 -2.76
CA LEU A 55 -13.93 8.61 -1.78
C LEU A 55 -15.11 9.49 -1.36
N THR A 56 -14.87 10.77 -1.07
CA THR A 56 -15.95 11.72 -0.75
C THR A 56 -16.91 11.90 -1.92
N ALA A 57 -16.40 12.02 -3.15
CA ALA A 57 -17.24 12.07 -4.35
C ALA A 57 -18.12 10.83 -4.47
N THR A 58 -17.56 9.65 -4.22
CA THR A 58 -18.30 8.38 -4.24
C THR A 58 -19.40 8.35 -3.19
N TYR A 59 -19.09 8.79 -1.96
CA TYR A 59 -20.08 8.90 -0.88
C TYR A 59 -21.24 9.85 -1.25
N LEU A 60 -20.94 11.07 -1.71
CA LEU A 60 -21.95 12.05 -2.10
C LEU A 60 -22.81 11.59 -3.29
N MET A 61 -22.18 10.95 -4.28
CA MET A 61 -22.89 10.38 -5.44
C MET A 61 -23.84 9.25 -5.06
N ARG A 62 -23.56 8.51 -3.98
CA ARG A 62 -24.46 7.47 -3.46
C ARG A 62 -25.68 8.08 -2.76
N MET A 63 -25.52 9.24 -2.12
CA MET A 63 -26.63 9.97 -1.50
C MET A 63 -27.57 10.61 -2.54
N ALA A 64 -27.06 10.91 -3.74
CA ALA A 64 -27.88 11.46 -4.82
C ALA A 64 -28.87 10.41 -5.37
N PRO A 65 -30.17 10.78 -5.55
CA PRO A 65 -31.16 9.93 -6.19
C PRO A 65 -30.70 9.49 -7.59
N SER A 66 -31.02 8.25 -7.98
CA SER A 66 -30.55 7.62 -9.23
C SER A 66 -30.77 8.51 -10.48
N LEU A 67 -31.94 9.15 -10.58
CA LEU A 67 -32.31 10.03 -11.68
C LEU A 67 -31.48 11.33 -11.72
N LEU A 68 -31.06 11.85 -10.57
CA LEU A 68 -30.29 13.09 -10.46
C LEU A 68 -28.78 12.86 -10.51
N ARG A 69 -28.29 11.62 -10.49
CA ARG A 69 -26.86 11.30 -10.53
C ARG A 69 -26.11 11.98 -11.69
N PRO A 70 -26.63 12.06 -12.93
CA PRO A 70 -25.92 12.76 -14.01
C PRO A 70 -25.69 14.24 -13.67
N ILE A 71 -26.69 14.90 -13.10
CA ILE A 71 -26.61 16.32 -12.70
C ILE A 71 -25.69 16.45 -11.48
N ALA A 72 -25.88 15.62 -10.46
CA ALA A 72 -25.07 15.61 -9.24
C ALA A 72 -23.58 15.39 -9.56
N TYR A 73 -23.24 14.50 -10.50
CA TYR A 73 -21.88 14.30 -10.97
C TYR A 73 -21.23 15.58 -11.50
N TRP A 74 -22.00 16.42 -12.17
CA TRP A 74 -21.52 17.70 -12.69
C TRP A 74 -21.53 18.81 -11.65
N LEU A 75 -22.41 18.79 -10.65
CA LEU A 75 -22.52 19.84 -9.63
C LEU A 75 -21.65 19.60 -8.40
N ILE A 76 -21.47 18.35 -7.97
CA ILE A 76 -20.69 17.99 -6.79
C ILE A 76 -19.23 18.42 -7.00
N LEU A 77 -18.75 19.28 -6.09
CA LEU A 77 -17.41 19.86 -6.13
C LEU A 77 -16.32 18.77 -6.14
N GLN A 78 -16.49 17.73 -5.33
CA GLN A 78 -15.54 16.62 -5.22
C GLN A 78 -15.44 15.84 -6.53
N CYS A 79 -16.55 15.60 -7.25
CA CYS A 79 -16.52 15.01 -8.57
C CYS A 79 -15.76 15.90 -9.59
N ARG A 80 -15.95 17.23 -9.52
CA ARG A 80 -15.17 18.18 -10.34
C ARG A 80 -13.68 18.12 -10.03
N ARG A 81 -13.31 18.14 -8.74
CA ARG A 81 -11.92 18.04 -8.27
C ARG A 81 -11.27 16.74 -8.71
N SER A 82 -11.93 15.60 -8.57
CA SER A 82 -11.43 14.31 -9.05
C SER A 82 -11.21 14.30 -10.55
N ARG A 83 -12.13 14.87 -11.36
CA ARG A 83 -11.93 15.01 -12.81
C ARG A 83 -10.71 15.86 -13.16
N GLN A 84 -10.60 17.04 -12.54
CA GLN A 84 -9.48 17.96 -12.75
C GLN A 84 -8.15 17.32 -12.32
N ALA A 85 -8.14 16.59 -11.20
CA ALA A 85 -6.99 15.85 -10.73
C ALA A 85 -6.55 14.78 -11.75
N VAL A 86 -7.48 13.99 -12.30
CA VAL A 86 -7.17 12.99 -13.35
C VAL A 86 -6.64 13.65 -14.62
N GLN A 87 -7.25 14.76 -15.07
CA GLN A 87 -6.77 15.48 -16.25
C GLN A 87 -5.37 16.06 -16.04
N SER A 88 -5.10 16.64 -14.87
CA SER A 88 -3.79 17.21 -14.53
C SER A 88 -2.73 16.11 -14.35
N ALA A 89 -3.10 15.01 -13.69
CA ALA A 89 -2.25 13.82 -13.56
C ALA A 89 -1.83 13.26 -14.91
N ARG A 90 -2.77 13.13 -15.87
CA ARG A 90 -2.45 12.68 -17.24
C ARG A 90 -1.42 13.59 -17.91
N LYS A 91 -1.60 14.91 -17.83
CA LYS A 91 -0.62 15.86 -18.40
C LYS A 91 0.79 15.68 -17.83
N LEU A 92 0.91 15.33 -16.54
CA LEU A 92 2.18 15.13 -15.86
C LEU A 92 2.79 13.74 -16.12
N ILE A 93 1.97 12.69 -16.12
CA ILE A 93 2.43 11.28 -16.19
C ILE A 93 2.57 10.78 -17.63
N ASP A 94 1.69 11.21 -18.55
CA ASP A 94 1.65 10.69 -19.92
C ASP A 94 3.01 10.80 -20.64
N PRO A 95 3.81 11.88 -20.49
CA PRO A 95 5.15 11.94 -21.08
C PRO A 95 6.08 10.82 -20.59
N GLU A 96 6.09 10.56 -19.27
CA GLU A 96 6.92 9.51 -18.68
C GLU A 96 6.43 8.11 -19.09
N VAL A 97 5.12 7.90 -19.16
CA VAL A 97 4.54 6.65 -19.65
C VAL A 97 4.89 6.42 -21.12
N LYS A 98 4.78 7.45 -21.97
CA LYS A 98 5.16 7.36 -23.39
C LYS A 98 6.64 7.04 -23.54
N LYS A 99 7.52 7.73 -22.78
CA LYS A 99 8.96 7.46 -22.76
C LYS A 99 9.24 5.99 -22.42
N ARG A 100 8.62 5.45 -21.36
CA ARG A 100 8.80 4.05 -20.97
C ARG A 100 8.24 3.07 -21.98
N LYS A 101 7.08 3.37 -22.59
CA LYS A 101 6.53 2.56 -23.68
C LYS A 101 7.47 2.53 -24.87
N MET A 102 8.02 3.67 -25.29
CA MET A 102 8.99 3.72 -26.38
C MET A 102 10.25 2.90 -26.08
N LEU A 103 10.77 2.95 -24.84
CA LEU A 103 11.90 2.09 -24.43
C LEU A 103 11.56 0.60 -24.47
N VAL A 104 10.34 0.24 -24.05
CA VAL A 104 9.85 -1.13 -24.16
C VAL A 104 9.71 -1.50 -25.64
N ASP A 105 9.07 -0.68 -26.47
CA ASP A 105 8.85 -0.93 -27.90
C ASP A 105 10.17 -1.04 -28.68
N ASP A 106 11.18 -0.23 -28.35
CA ASP A 106 12.54 -0.32 -28.88
C ASP A 106 13.21 -1.65 -28.46
N ALA A 107 13.06 -2.04 -27.20
CA ALA A 107 13.49 -3.36 -26.72
C ALA A 107 12.72 -4.52 -27.40
N LEU A 108 11.42 -4.36 -27.65
CA LEU A 108 10.59 -5.32 -28.39
C LEU A 108 11.09 -5.46 -29.83
N GLN A 109 11.34 -4.34 -30.52
CA GLN A 109 11.85 -4.29 -31.90
C GLN A 109 13.27 -4.83 -32.02
N SER A 110 14.07 -4.74 -30.96
CA SER A 110 15.37 -5.43 -30.83
C SER A 110 15.26 -6.94 -30.57
N GLY A 111 14.04 -7.50 -30.54
CA GLY A 111 13.76 -8.94 -30.52
C GLY A 111 13.08 -9.48 -29.26
N ALA A 112 12.61 -8.63 -28.34
CA ALA A 112 12.15 -9.08 -27.03
C ALA A 112 10.68 -8.77 -26.70
N LYS A 113 9.71 -9.58 -27.18
CA LYS A 113 8.73 -10.37 -26.36
C LYS A 113 7.56 -10.94 -27.17
N PRO A 114 7.02 -12.10 -26.74
CA PRO A 114 5.59 -12.41 -26.84
C PRO A 114 5.09 -13.53 -25.87
N ASN A 115 3.85 -13.94 -26.14
CA ASN A 115 3.04 -14.98 -25.53
C ASN A 115 3.75 -16.35 -25.37
N LEU A 116 3.64 -16.95 -24.18
CA LEU A 116 4.41 -18.14 -23.78
C LEU A 116 4.08 -19.40 -24.60
N CYS A 117 2.81 -19.60 -24.96
CA CYS A 117 2.37 -20.80 -25.67
C CYS A 117 2.83 -20.88 -27.13
N GLU A 118 3.26 -19.75 -27.70
CA GLU A 118 3.77 -19.66 -29.08
C GLU A 118 5.31 -19.70 -29.12
N ARG A 119 5.96 -19.89 -27.97
CA ARG A 119 7.42 -19.86 -27.83
C ARG A 119 7.95 -21.06 -27.03
N PRO A 120 8.19 -22.20 -27.70
CA PRO A 120 8.69 -23.41 -27.05
C PRO A 120 10.04 -23.19 -26.34
N GLU A 121 10.83 -22.20 -26.75
CA GLU A 121 12.07 -21.82 -26.08
C GLU A 121 11.86 -21.25 -24.67
N PHE A 122 10.78 -20.49 -24.43
CA PHE A 122 10.46 -20.00 -23.10
C PHE A 122 9.84 -21.08 -22.22
N VAL A 123 9.07 -21.99 -22.81
CA VAL A 123 8.57 -23.19 -22.12
C VAL A 123 9.75 -24.04 -21.64
N GLN A 124 10.78 -24.22 -22.46
CA GLN A 124 11.96 -24.97 -22.06
C GLN A 124 12.76 -24.23 -20.98
N LYS A 125 13.00 -22.92 -21.12
CA LYS A 125 13.67 -22.12 -20.08
C LYS A 125 12.94 -22.12 -18.73
N LEU A 126 11.61 -22.11 -18.74
CA LEU A 126 10.80 -22.25 -17.52
C LEU A 126 10.97 -23.65 -16.91
N ARG A 127 11.04 -24.71 -17.72
CA ARG A 127 11.34 -26.06 -17.20
C ARG A 127 12.73 -26.14 -16.62
N ASP A 128 13.71 -25.56 -17.29
CA ASP A 128 15.10 -25.58 -16.83
C ASP A 128 15.22 -24.82 -15.49
N GLU A 129 14.58 -23.65 -15.36
CA GLU A 129 14.52 -22.89 -14.09
C GLU A 129 13.84 -23.71 -12.97
N VAL A 130 12.75 -24.43 -13.28
CA VAL A 130 12.06 -25.28 -12.31
C VAL A 130 12.92 -26.47 -11.88
N ILE A 131 13.63 -27.11 -12.82
CA ILE A 131 14.51 -28.24 -12.54
C ILE A 131 15.70 -27.80 -11.70
N GLU A 132 16.33 -26.67 -12.04
CA GLU A 132 17.46 -26.11 -11.30
C GLU A 132 17.05 -25.76 -9.86
N VAL A 133 15.98 -24.99 -9.70
CA VAL A 133 15.57 -24.47 -8.39
C VAL A 133 14.94 -25.55 -7.50
N LEU A 134 14.10 -26.43 -8.06
CA LEU A 134 13.40 -27.45 -7.27
C LEU A 134 14.17 -28.78 -7.21
N GLY A 135 15.11 -29.03 -8.12
CA GLY A 135 16.00 -30.20 -8.08
C GLY A 135 16.99 -30.14 -6.94
N ASP A 136 17.55 -28.94 -6.67
CA ASP A 136 18.55 -28.76 -5.61
C ASP A 136 17.92 -28.51 -4.24
N GLU A 137 16.84 -27.73 -4.17
CA GLU A 137 16.28 -27.25 -2.89
C GLU A 137 14.93 -27.88 -2.51
N GLY A 138 14.38 -28.71 -3.39
CA GLY A 138 13.05 -29.30 -3.21
C GLY A 138 11.92 -28.27 -3.17
N TRP A 139 10.73 -28.71 -2.77
CA TRP A 139 9.48 -27.93 -2.82
C TRP A 139 9.30 -26.98 -1.62
N ALA A 140 10.37 -26.34 -1.15
CA ALA A 140 10.30 -25.37 -0.05
C ALA A 140 9.79 -24.00 -0.52
N LYS A 141 9.07 -23.27 0.35
CA LYS A 141 8.50 -21.94 0.04
C LYS A 141 9.55 -20.93 -0.42
N THR A 142 10.76 -21.01 0.13
CA THR A 142 11.89 -20.14 -0.25
C THR A 142 12.39 -20.39 -1.67
N SER A 143 12.26 -21.63 -2.16
CA SER A 143 12.66 -22.02 -3.51
C SER A 143 11.78 -21.31 -4.56
N PHE A 144 10.48 -21.12 -4.27
CA PHE A 144 9.58 -20.41 -5.18
C PHE A 144 9.94 -18.92 -5.38
N TYR A 145 10.59 -18.25 -4.42
CA TYR A 145 11.10 -16.88 -4.63
C TYR A 145 12.25 -16.80 -5.64
N LYS A 146 12.84 -17.95 -5.99
CA LYS A 146 13.95 -18.06 -6.94
C LYS A 146 13.50 -18.37 -8.37
N LEU A 147 12.21 -18.65 -8.59
CA LEU A 147 11.59 -18.90 -9.90
C LEU A 147 11.28 -17.57 -10.63
N LYS A 148 12.34 -16.83 -10.91
CA LYS A 148 12.29 -15.43 -11.34
C LYS A 148 11.69 -15.26 -12.73
N LEU A 149 11.97 -16.19 -13.65
CA LEU A 149 11.43 -16.19 -15.00
C LEU A 149 9.93 -16.52 -14.96
N MET A 150 9.52 -17.48 -14.12
CA MET A 150 8.11 -17.83 -13.96
C MET A 150 7.27 -16.68 -13.36
N ASP A 151 7.79 -15.95 -12.37
CA ASP A 151 7.14 -14.75 -11.83
C ASP A 151 6.92 -13.67 -12.90
N SER A 152 7.91 -13.48 -13.78
CA SER A 152 7.83 -12.54 -14.89
C SER A 152 6.73 -12.92 -15.89
N VAL A 153 6.55 -14.21 -16.16
CA VAL A 153 5.52 -14.73 -17.06
C VAL A 153 4.13 -14.54 -16.47
N PHE A 154 3.94 -14.86 -15.18
CA PHE A 154 2.63 -14.72 -14.54
C PHE A 154 2.16 -13.26 -14.49
N LYS A 155 3.06 -12.32 -14.23
CA LYS A 155 2.72 -10.89 -14.26
C LYS A 155 2.22 -10.42 -15.62
N GLU A 156 2.79 -10.96 -16.71
CA GLU A 156 2.38 -10.61 -18.07
C GLU A 156 1.00 -11.20 -18.45
N SER A 157 0.60 -12.28 -17.80
CA SER A 157 -0.51 -13.14 -18.26
C SER A 157 -1.86 -12.86 -17.60
N GLN A 158 -2.00 -11.80 -16.81
CA GLN A 158 -3.24 -11.55 -16.05
C GLN A 158 -4.31 -10.79 -16.85
N PRO A 159 -5.49 -11.39 -17.14
CA PRO A 159 -6.61 -10.64 -17.70
C PRO A 159 -7.38 -9.87 -16.61
N PHE A 160 -7.89 -8.69 -16.97
CA PHE A 160 -8.80 -7.91 -16.14
C PHE A 160 -10.25 -8.28 -16.48
N THR A 161 -10.94 -8.98 -15.57
CA THR A 161 -12.35 -9.32 -15.73
C THR A 161 -13.18 -8.63 -14.64
N PRO A 162 -14.12 -7.72 -14.97
CA PRO A 162 -15.03 -7.17 -13.99
C PRO A 162 -16.10 -8.21 -13.62
N LEU A 163 -16.16 -8.59 -12.35
CA LEU A 163 -17.25 -9.42 -11.78
C LEU A 163 -18.50 -8.56 -11.58
N VAL A 164 -19.55 -8.79 -12.37
CA VAL A 164 -20.87 -8.16 -12.19
C VAL A 164 -22.00 -9.13 -12.55
N SER A 165 -22.25 -10.12 -11.68
CA SER A 165 -23.34 -11.10 -11.83
C SER A 165 -24.11 -11.31 -10.51
N ASN A 166 -25.28 -11.92 -10.59
CA ASN A 166 -25.99 -12.47 -9.43
C ASN A 166 -25.14 -13.59 -8.80
N ILE A 167 -25.16 -13.74 -7.46
CA ILE A 167 -24.41 -14.76 -6.74
C ILE A 167 -25.31 -15.40 -5.68
N THR A 168 -25.33 -16.73 -5.59
CA THR A 168 -25.90 -17.46 -4.45
C THR A 168 -24.76 -17.90 -3.55
N LEU A 169 -24.82 -17.54 -2.27
CA LEU A 169 -23.83 -17.92 -1.26
C LEU A 169 -23.96 -19.41 -0.88
N SER A 170 -22.93 -19.96 -0.23
CA SER A 170 -22.91 -21.36 0.23
C SER A 170 -24.00 -21.71 1.23
N ASP A 171 -24.58 -20.71 1.90
CA ASP A 171 -25.71 -20.84 2.83
C ASP A 171 -27.08 -20.62 2.16
N GLY A 172 -27.12 -20.56 0.83
CA GLY A 172 -28.34 -20.40 0.03
C GLY A 172 -28.84 -18.97 -0.11
N ARG A 173 -28.20 -17.97 0.50
CA ARG A 173 -28.62 -16.56 0.36
C ARG A 173 -28.32 -16.06 -1.06
N PHE A 174 -29.32 -15.42 -1.67
CA PHE A 174 -29.20 -14.83 -3.00
C PHE A 174 -28.80 -13.36 -2.94
N LEU A 175 -27.76 -13.00 -3.71
CA LEU A 175 -27.24 -11.65 -3.86
C LEU A 175 -27.53 -11.15 -5.28
N PRO A 176 -28.49 -10.23 -5.46
CA PRO A 176 -28.80 -9.69 -6.77
C PRO A 176 -27.69 -8.79 -7.28
N LYS A 177 -27.50 -8.77 -8.60
CA LYS A 177 -26.58 -7.88 -9.28
C LYS A 177 -26.86 -6.43 -8.89
N GLY A 178 -25.80 -5.70 -8.54
CA GLY A 178 -25.89 -4.28 -8.18
C GLY A 178 -26.00 -4.02 -6.67
N VAL A 179 -26.14 -5.05 -5.83
CA VAL A 179 -26.02 -4.87 -4.38
C VAL A 179 -24.57 -4.68 -3.97
N ARG A 180 -24.32 -3.74 -3.06
CA ARG A 180 -23.02 -3.55 -2.43
C ARG A 180 -22.96 -4.40 -1.17
N ILE A 181 -21.89 -5.18 -1.04
CA ILE A 181 -21.62 -5.97 0.15
C ILE A 181 -20.38 -5.38 0.80
N ILE A 182 -20.47 -5.12 2.09
CA ILE A 182 -19.32 -4.78 2.94
C ILE A 182 -19.19 -5.93 3.92
N VAL A 183 -18.06 -6.59 3.89
CA VAL A 183 -17.71 -7.58 4.92
C VAL A 183 -16.98 -6.81 6.01
N LEU A 184 -17.66 -6.58 7.13
CA LEU A 184 -17.01 -6.06 8.32
C LEU A 184 -16.25 -7.19 8.97
N THR A 185 -14.93 -7.10 8.94
CA THR A 185 -14.04 -8.11 9.48
C THR A 185 -13.35 -7.55 10.71
N ASP A 186 -14.08 -7.51 11.82
CA ASP A 186 -13.44 -7.34 13.12
C ASP A 186 -13.45 -8.68 13.87
N PHE A 187 -12.50 -9.54 13.50
CA PHE A 187 -12.32 -10.86 14.12
C PHE A 187 -11.47 -10.78 15.40
N ARG A 188 -11.21 -9.56 15.90
CA ARG A 188 -10.51 -9.35 17.16
C ARG A 188 -11.52 -9.51 18.30
N THR A 189 -11.72 -10.75 18.73
CA THR A 189 -12.50 -11.06 19.94
C THR A 189 -11.58 -11.04 21.15
N ALA A 190 -12.13 -10.68 22.33
CA ALA A 190 -11.38 -10.73 23.59
C ALA A 190 -10.90 -12.16 23.91
N GLU A 191 -11.63 -13.17 23.43
CA GLU A 191 -11.25 -14.59 23.51
C GLU A 191 -9.93 -14.88 22.78
N LYS A 192 -9.75 -14.30 21.59
CA LYS A 192 -8.57 -14.54 20.76
C LYS A 192 -7.40 -13.61 21.10
N TYR A 193 -7.70 -12.38 21.48
CA TYR A 193 -6.72 -11.37 21.85
C TYR A 193 -7.12 -10.77 23.20
N PRO A 194 -6.50 -11.18 24.32
CA PRO A 194 -6.77 -10.55 25.60
C PRO A 194 -6.28 -9.09 25.60
N ASN A 195 -6.93 -8.21 26.37
CA ASN A 195 -6.60 -6.78 26.50
C ASN A 195 -6.55 -6.04 25.15
N LEU A 196 -7.61 -6.14 24.34
CA LEU A 196 -7.69 -5.49 23.02
C LEU A 196 -7.63 -3.96 23.05
N ASP A 197 -8.04 -3.36 24.18
CA ASP A 197 -8.02 -1.90 24.36
C ASP A 197 -6.61 -1.37 24.65
N GLU A 198 -5.65 -2.27 24.91
CA GLU A 198 -4.25 -1.93 25.16
C GLU A 198 -3.37 -2.20 23.94
N PHE A 199 -2.49 -1.24 23.65
CA PHE A 199 -1.47 -1.41 22.64
C PHE A 199 -0.32 -2.28 23.17
N ASP A 200 -0.28 -3.53 22.70
CA ASP A 200 0.84 -4.45 22.93
C ASP A 200 1.65 -4.62 21.64
N ALA A 201 2.87 -4.05 21.63
CA ALA A 201 3.78 -4.10 20.49
C ALA A 201 4.33 -5.51 20.21
N THR A 202 4.24 -6.42 21.18
CA THR A 202 4.77 -7.80 21.10
C THR A 202 3.71 -8.84 20.74
N ARG A 203 2.43 -8.46 20.71
CA ARG A 203 1.26 -9.35 20.55
C ARG A 203 1.38 -10.41 19.45
N PHE A 204 2.02 -10.09 18.34
CA PHE A 204 2.16 -10.99 17.18
C PHE A 204 3.53 -11.67 17.08
N VAL A 205 4.46 -11.37 17.99
CA VAL A 205 5.81 -11.97 18.02
C VAL A 205 5.78 -13.45 18.39
N PRO A 206 5.05 -13.90 19.44
CA PRO A 206 5.01 -15.33 19.80
C PRO A 206 4.52 -16.25 18.67
N MET A 207 3.64 -15.75 17.80
CA MET A 207 3.13 -16.50 16.66
C MET A 207 4.21 -16.91 15.64
N ARG A 208 5.41 -16.34 15.75
CA ARG A 208 6.54 -16.62 14.85
C ARG A 208 7.66 -17.47 15.46
N GLN A 209 7.50 -17.90 16.71
CA GLN A 209 8.57 -18.57 17.46
C GLN A 209 8.56 -20.11 17.32
N GLY A 210 7.63 -20.68 16.55
CA GLY A 210 7.57 -22.11 16.23
C GLY A 210 8.24 -22.43 14.89
N GLN A 211 8.84 -23.63 14.78
CA GLN A 211 9.42 -24.14 13.54
C GLN A 211 8.36 -24.15 12.42
N GLY A 212 8.66 -23.49 11.30
CA GLY A 212 7.72 -23.34 10.16
C GLY A 212 6.69 -22.21 10.32
N SER A 213 6.69 -21.49 11.44
CA SER A 213 5.79 -20.36 11.72
C SER A 213 6.45 -18.99 11.52
N GLU A 214 7.66 -18.94 10.97
CA GLU A 214 8.47 -17.71 10.85
C GLU A 214 7.77 -16.63 10.00
N ASN A 215 6.89 -17.07 9.09
CA ASN A 215 6.10 -16.21 8.21
C ASN A 215 4.68 -15.92 8.72
N ALA A 216 4.31 -16.42 9.91
CA ALA A 216 3.00 -16.18 10.49
C ALA A 216 2.81 -14.69 10.84
N SER A 217 1.59 -14.18 10.65
CA SER A 217 1.20 -12.82 11.05
C SER A 217 2.14 -11.71 10.55
N GLN A 218 2.77 -11.88 9.38
CA GLN A 218 3.45 -10.76 8.73
C GLN A 218 2.44 -9.69 8.33
N LEU A 219 2.82 -8.42 8.46
CA LEU A 219 1.92 -7.29 8.14
C LEU A 219 1.40 -7.34 6.69
N ALA A 220 2.19 -7.89 5.76
CA ALA A 220 1.82 -8.06 4.36
C ALA A 220 1.00 -9.35 4.09
N SER A 221 0.85 -10.23 5.08
CA SER A 221 0.04 -11.45 4.94
C SER A 221 -1.43 -11.11 5.12
N THR A 222 -2.27 -11.63 4.21
CA THR A 222 -3.73 -11.54 4.33
C THR A 222 -4.31 -12.87 4.77
N SER A 223 -5.32 -12.83 5.60
CA SER A 223 -6.15 -13.99 5.96
C SER A 223 -7.58 -13.52 6.18
N SER A 224 -8.51 -14.44 6.43
CA SER A 224 -9.83 -14.09 6.96
C SER A 224 -9.72 -13.24 8.22
N GLU A 225 -8.68 -13.42 9.03
CA GLU A 225 -8.50 -12.76 10.32
C GLU A 225 -7.67 -11.46 10.22
N HIS A 226 -6.95 -11.28 9.10
CA HIS A 226 -6.10 -10.13 8.82
C HIS A 226 -6.41 -9.57 7.43
N THR A 227 -7.31 -8.60 7.39
CA THR A 227 -7.89 -8.06 6.15
C THR A 227 -7.51 -6.60 5.87
N LEU A 228 -6.47 -6.10 6.54
CA LEU A 228 -5.97 -4.72 6.36
C LEU A 228 -5.75 -4.38 4.88
N PHE A 229 -5.21 -5.34 4.13
CA PHE A 229 -4.95 -5.24 2.70
C PHE A 229 -6.02 -5.94 1.86
N GLY A 230 -7.22 -6.19 2.38
CA GLY A 230 -8.20 -7.07 1.74
C GLY A 230 -7.82 -8.56 1.84
N HIS A 231 -8.56 -9.43 1.17
CA HIS A 231 -8.29 -10.87 1.15
C HIS A 231 -8.79 -11.53 -0.14
N GLY A 232 -8.22 -12.69 -0.49
CA GLY A 232 -8.56 -13.45 -1.69
C GLY A 232 -8.30 -12.67 -2.99
N ARG A 233 -9.25 -12.73 -3.93
CA ARG A 233 -9.15 -12.02 -5.23
C ARG A 233 -9.12 -10.48 -5.09
N HIS A 234 -9.44 -9.95 -3.92
CA HIS A 234 -9.44 -8.52 -3.63
C HIS A 234 -8.31 -8.11 -2.69
N ALA A 235 -7.33 -9.00 -2.45
CA ALA A 235 -6.11 -8.63 -1.74
C ALA A 235 -5.35 -7.54 -2.52
N CYS A 236 -4.83 -6.55 -1.80
CA CYS A 236 -4.14 -5.41 -2.33
C CYS A 236 -2.84 -5.89 -2.98
N PRO A 237 -2.66 -5.70 -4.31
CA PRO A 237 -1.44 -6.12 -4.97
C PRO A 237 -0.21 -5.33 -4.48
N GLY A 238 -0.42 -4.14 -3.92
CA GLY A 238 0.62 -3.27 -3.36
C GLY A 238 1.03 -3.57 -1.92
N GLN A 239 0.46 -4.58 -1.25
CA GLN A 239 0.69 -4.83 0.18
C GLN A 239 2.17 -4.99 0.56
N PHE A 240 2.96 -5.71 -0.25
CA PHE A 240 4.39 -5.91 0.01
C PHE A 240 5.18 -4.62 -0.13
N PHE A 241 4.85 -3.82 -1.15
CA PHE A 241 5.45 -2.51 -1.36
C PHE A 241 5.14 -1.57 -0.19
N ALA A 242 3.87 -1.43 0.16
CA ALA A 242 3.41 -0.56 1.25
C ALA A 242 4.04 -0.95 2.59
N VAL A 243 4.09 -2.24 2.93
CA VAL A 243 4.70 -2.71 4.18
C VAL A 243 6.19 -2.44 4.23
N ASN A 244 6.91 -2.62 3.12
CA ASN A 244 8.33 -2.29 3.07
C ASN A 244 8.57 -0.78 3.20
N GLU A 245 7.76 0.04 2.52
CA GLU A 245 7.80 1.49 2.64
C GLU A 245 7.57 1.94 4.10
N MET A 246 6.52 1.42 4.75
CA MET A 246 6.21 1.71 6.16
C MET A 246 7.38 1.33 7.09
N LYS A 247 7.97 0.14 6.91
CA LYS A 247 9.11 -0.32 7.72
C LYS A 247 10.34 0.56 7.52
N ILE A 248 10.65 0.93 6.27
CA ILE A 248 11.78 1.81 5.95
C ILE A 248 11.59 3.18 6.60
N ILE A 249 10.40 3.77 6.47
CA ILE A 249 10.06 5.05 7.07
C ILE A 249 10.24 4.98 8.59
N LEU A 250 9.64 3.98 9.25
CA LEU A 250 9.73 3.83 10.70
C LEU A 250 11.18 3.60 11.16
N ALA A 251 11.94 2.74 10.49
CA ALA A 251 13.34 2.49 10.82
C ALA A 251 14.18 3.77 10.70
N GLN A 252 13.97 4.56 9.64
CA GLN A 252 14.66 5.83 9.47
C GLN A 252 14.30 6.84 10.57
N PHE A 253 13.03 6.92 10.97
CA PHE A 253 12.65 7.74 12.12
C PHE A 253 13.38 7.31 13.39
N LEU A 254 13.33 6.02 13.73
CA LEU A 254 13.93 5.50 14.96
C LEU A 254 15.46 5.70 15.00
N LEU A 255 16.11 5.63 13.84
CA LEU A 255 17.57 5.81 13.71
C LEU A 255 18.01 7.28 13.70
N GLU A 256 17.19 8.20 13.16
CA GLU A 256 17.64 9.57 12.89
C GLU A 256 16.91 10.64 13.71
N TYR A 257 15.78 10.33 14.34
CA TYR A 257 14.94 11.31 15.03
C TYR A 257 14.44 10.81 16.38
N ASP A 258 14.31 11.74 17.34
CA ASP A 258 13.50 11.53 18.53
C ASP A 258 12.07 12.00 18.25
N LEU A 259 11.09 11.25 18.73
CA LEU A 259 9.67 11.53 18.57
C LEU A 259 9.02 11.58 19.97
N ARG A 260 8.16 12.57 20.21
CA ARG A 260 7.27 12.56 21.38
C ARG A 260 5.91 13.15 21.05
N ALA A 261 4.92 12.78 21.84
CA ALA A 261 3.62 13.42 21.81
C ALA A 261 3.76 14.89 22.25
N GLU A 262 2.99 15.78 21.62
CA GLU A 262 2.90 17.18 22.06
C GLU A 262 2.29 17.26 23.47
N GLU A 263 2.67 18.29 24.22
CA GLU A 263 2.19 18.50 25.58
C GLU A 263 0.65 18.56 25.62
N GLY A 264 0.02 17.73 26.46
CA GLY A 264 -1.44 17.60 26.55
C GLY A 264 -2.06 16.56 25.62
N LEU A 265 -1.32 15.98 24.66
CA LEU A 265 -1.80 14.87 23.84
C LEU A 265 -1.78 13.56 24.64
N THR A 266 -2.88 13.27 25.34
CA THR A 266 -3.02 12.07 26.19
C THR A 266 -3.62 10.86 25.46
N LYS A 267 -4.47 11.08 24.44
CA LYS A 267 -5.09 10.00 23.65
C LYS A 267 -5.37 10.45 22.22
N LEU A 268 -5.01 9.59 21.25
CA LEU A 268 -5.38 9.81 19.85
C LEU A 268 -6.89 9.60 19.69
N GLN A 269 -7.56 10.61 19.14
CA GLN A 269 -8.98 10.53 18.84
C GLN A 269 -9.17 9.86 17.46
N PRO A 270 -9.82 8.69 17.39
CA PRO A 270 -10.08 8.02 16.13
C PRO A 270 -11.07 8.84 15.30
N GLN A 271 -10.78 9.00 14.01
CA GLN A 271 -11.70 9.58 13.05
C GLN A 271 -12.14 8.51 12.05
N ALA A 272 -13.42 8.14 12.12
CA ALA A 272 -14.00 7.20 11.17
C ALA A 272 -14.37 7.92 9.86
N PHE A 273 -14.03 7.30 8.73
CA PHE A 273 -14.48 7.70 7.41
C PHE A 273 -14.73 6.48 6.54
N GLU A 274 -15.97 6.30 6.09
CA GLU A 274 -16.48 5.04 5.54
C GLU A 274 -16.11 3.82 6.42
N THR A 275 -15.29 2.90 5.92
CA THR A 275 -14.86 1.68 6.62
C THR A 275 -13.46 1.82 7.24
N SER A 276 -12.88 3.01 7.21
CA SER A 276 -11.52 3.28 7.70
C SER A 276 -11.57 4.07 9.00
N ILE A 277 -10.71 3.68 9.95
CA ILE A 277 -10.45 4.44 11.17
C ILE A 277 -9.06 5.06 11.02
N GLY A 278 -9.01 6.37 10.96
CA GLY A 278 -7.78 7.14 10.88
C GLY A 278 -7.50 7.93 12.15
N VAL A 279 -6.37 8.63 12.18
CA VAL A 279 -6.04 9.61 13.22
C VAL A 279 -6.51 10.99 12.77
N ASN A 280 -6.96 11.82 13.72
CA ASN A 280 -7.31 13.21 13.47
C ASN A 280 -6.15 13.93 12.74
N PRO A 281 -6.39 14.57 11.58
CA PRO A 281 -5.36 15.26 10.80
C PRO A 281 -4.66 16.42 11.53
N ALA A 282 -5.29 16.96 12.58
CA ALA A 282 -4.73 18.05 13.39
C ALA A 282 -3.75 17.56 14.47
N VAL A 283 -3.51 16.24 14.59
CA VAL A 283 -2.52 15.73 15.53
C VAL A 283 -1.13 16.16 15.09
N ALA A 284 -0.51 16.99 15.92
CA ALA A 284 0.91 17.30 15.84
C ALA A 284 1.70 16.38 16.78
N ILE A 285 2.96 16.15 16.40
CA ILE A 285 3.96 15.52 17.25
C ILE A 285 5.18 16.41 17.31
N GLU A 286 5.97 16.28 18.35
CA GLU A 286 7.26 16.94 18.42
C GLU A 286 8.35 16.01 17.92
N ILE A 287 9.19 16.54 17.05
CA ILE A 287 10.31 15.83 16.44
C ILE A 287 11.58 16.66 16.54
N ARG A 288 12.72 15.98 16.72
CA ARG A 288 14.06 16.56 16.56
C ARG A 288 15.02 15.53 15.98
N ARG A 289 16.07 15.99 15.32
CA ARG A 289 17.13 15.13 14.80
C ARG A 289 18.02 14.62 15.94
N ARG A 290 18.31 13.32 15.94
CA ARG A 290 19.27 12.70 16.86
C ARG A 290 20.68 13.18 16.56
N ASN A 291 21.45 13.44 17.61
CA ASN A 291 22.87 13.67 17.49
C ASN A 291 23.59 12.31 17.43
N LYS A 292 23.96 11.86 16.23
CA LYS A 292 24.61 10.54 16.01
C LYS A 292 25.86 10.34 16.88
N SER A 293 26.53 11.41 17.30
CA SER A 293 27.71 11.35 18.19
C SER A 293 27.39 10.94 19.64
N ALA A 294 26.13 11.09 20.09
CA ALA A 294 25.70 10.73 21.44
C ALA A 294 25.27 9.26 21.56
N ASP A 295 24.75 8.66 20.49
CA ASP A 295 24.21 7.29 20.49
C ASP A 295 25.28 6.18 20.41
N VAL A 296 26.51 6.52 20.03
CA VAL A 296 27.65 5.56 20.00
C VAL A 296 28.17 5.21 21.40
N ARG A 297 27.63 5.84 22.46
CA ARG A 297 27.95 5.54 23.88
C ARG A 297 27.01 4.52 24.53
N ILE A 298 26.54 3.52 23.78
CA ILE A 298 26.05 2.30 24.41
C ILE A 298 27.30 1.47 24.74
N GLU A 299 27.87 1.72 25.92
CA GLU A 299 28.93 0.92 26.51
C GLU A 299 28.55 -0.55 26.40
N LYS A 300 29.43 -1.35 25.78
CA LYS A 300 29.47 -2.79 26.02
C LYS A 300 29.60 -2.97 27.53
N ARG A 301 28.52 -3.37 28.19
CA ARG A 301 28.64 -4.04 29.48
C ARG A 301 29.32 -5.38 29.21
N GLU A 302 30.51 -5.52 29.77
CA GLU A 302 31.22 -6.79 29.97
C GLU A 302 30.34 -7.81 30.70
#